data_AF-A0A958P7H0-F1
#
_entry.id   AF-A0A958P7H0-F1
#
_cell.length_a   1.000
_cell.length_b   1.000
_cell.length_c   1.000
_cell.angle_alpha   90.00
_cell.angle_beta   90.00
_cell.angle_gamma   90.00
#
_symmetry.space_group_name_H-M   'P 1'
#
loop_
_entity.id
_entity.type
_entity.pdbx_description
1 polymer ?
#
loop_
_entity_poly.entity_id
_entity_poly.type
_entity_poly.pdbx_seq_one_letter_code
_entity_poly.pdbx_strand_id
1 'polypeptide(L)'
;GRRRRHYPALLFFSGLLATHTRWTLGEIWEGKFLSLIIPSKPLALCLKMRIMNAVLKFAGVLIVLLIAQPSFAVMELGATANYRKSIIDDNNYQESSSVTGSLSYYFWEMSAIELSYTQGASRVSIKAASNDPRTIITSIFSLTGLDFVFTFAGKDSVFQPYVKLGGAYIKKENFREQEGLATSALPSQKGVVPSAGIGFKIRLTEAFSIKAGVDAWTSPLGKKNPDGTEEKVTIDYAGRVGFSWFF
;
A
#
# COMPACT_ATOMS: atom_id res chain seq x y z
N GLY A 1 -25.17 -46.42 -7.56
CA GLY A 1 -26.27 -45.92 -6.72
C GLY A 1 -25.90 -44.58 -6.14
N ARG A 2 -26.58 -43.50 -6.57
CA ARG A 2 -26.36 -42.11 -6.12
C ARG A 2 -27.16 -41.85 -4.84
N ARG A 3 -26.51 -41.49 -3.73
CA ARG A 3 -27.19 -40.93 -2.54
C ARG A 3 -27.18 -39.41 -2.62
N ARG A 4 -28.35 -38.82 -2.92
CA ARG A 4 -28.62 -37.39 -2.71
C ARG A 4 -28.85 -37.17 -1.21
N ARG A 5 -28.10 -36.25 -0.59
CA ARG A 5 -28.44 -35.70 0.74
C ARG A 5 -29.17 -34.37 0.52
N HIS A 6 -30.39 -34.30 1.04
CA HIS A 6 -31.12 -33.05 1.24
C HIS A 6 -30.57 -32.37 2.51
N TYR A 7 -30.32 -31.06 2.42
CA TYR A 7 -30.18 -30.19 3.60
C TYR A 7 -31.35 -29.21 3.59
N PRO A 8 -32.07 -29.02 4.71
CA PRO A 8 -33.08 -27.99 4.83
C PRO A 8 -32.42 -26.63 5.12
N ALA A 9 -32.99 -25.59 4.50
CA ALA A 9 -32.74 -24.21 4.82
C ALA A 9 -33.26 -23.88 6.23
N LEU A 10 -32.50 -23.08 6.98
CA LEU A 10 -33.00 -22.35 8.14
C LEU A 10 -32.32 -20.98 8.22
N LEU A 11 -33.11 -20.00 7.77
CA LEU A 11 -33.10 -18.60 8.17
C LEU A 11 -33.01 -18.50 9.69
N PHE A 12 -32.09 -17.71 10.25
CA PHE A 12 -32.24 -16.93 11.49
C PHE A 12 -30.90 -16.27 11.79
N PHE A 13 -30.74 -14.98 11.50
CA PHE A 13 -29.93 -14.02 12.28
C PHE A 13 -30.13 -12.62 11.70
N SER A 14 -31.29 -12.03 11.99
CA SER A 14 -31.53 -10.60 11.84
C SER A 14 -31.78 -10.03 13.24
N GLY A 15 -30.87 -9.20 13.72
CA GLY A 15 -31.12 -8.34 14.88
C GLY A 15 -30.16 -8.52 16.04
N LEU A 16 -28.96 -7.93 15.94
CA LEU A 16 -28.33 -7.18 17.03
C LEU A 16 -27.04 -6.52 16.50
N LEU A 17 -27.11 -5.23 16.16
CA LEU A 17 -26.07 -4.20 16.31
C LEU A 17 -26.54 -2.94 15.55
N ALA A 18 -27.54 -2.28 16.13
CA ALA A 18 -27.94 -0.94 15.74
C ALA A 18 -27.66 -0.02 16.92
N THR A 19 -26.41 0.43 17.06
CA THR A 19 -26.00 1.69 17.70
C THR A 19 -24.47 1.80 17.65
N HIS A 20 -23.94 2.37 16.57
CA HIS A 20 -22.89 3.40 16.55
C HIS A 20 -22.23 3.46 15.17
N THR A 21 -22.13 4.69 14.65
CA THR A 21 -21.41 5.11 13.44
C THR A 21 -21.94 4.61 12.09
N ARG A 22 -23.02 5.28 11.64
CA ARG A 22 -23.44 5.32 10.23
C ARG A 22 -22.38 6.11 9.45
N TRP A 23 -21.39 5.42 8.88
CA TRP A 23 -20.61 5.95 7.76
C TRP A 23 -21.26 5.42 6.50
N THR A 24 -21.82 6.31 5.68
CA THR A 24 -22.34 5.92 4.37
C THR A 24 -21.17 5.74 3.41
N LEU A 25 -21.26 4.78 2.49
CA LEU A 25 -20.26 4.55 1.44
C LEU A 25 -19.95 5.81 0.61
N GLY A 26 -20.89 6.78 0.56
CA GLY A 26 -20.69 8.10 -0.04
C GLY A 26 -19.70 8.98 0.74
N GLU A 27 -19.68 8.94 2.08
CA GLU A 27 -18.79 9.78 2.89
C GLU A 27 -17.32 9.28 2.90
N ILE A 28 -17.11 8.00 2.63
CA ILE A 28 -15.77 7.44 2.39
C ILE A 28 -15.21 7.98 1.04
N TRP A 29 -16.10 8.21 0.07
CA TRP A 29 -15.77 8.74 -1.25
C TRP A 29 -15.63 10.27 -1.30
N GLU A 30 -16.31 11.01 -0.42
CA GLU A 30 -16.23 12.48 -0.35
C GLU A 30 -14.90 13.03 0.21
N GLY A 31 -13.95 12.17 0.59
CA GLY A 31 -12.59 12.61 0.91
C GLY A 31 -12.42 13.21 2.30
N LYS A 32 -13.38 13.03 3.22
CA LYS A 32 -13.21 13.35 4.66
C LYS A 32 -12.02 12.61 5.29
N PHE A 33 -11.70 11.42 4.77
CA PHE A 33 -10.52 10.65 5.20
C PHE A 33 -9.20 11.29 4.74
N LEU A 34 -9.16 11.88 3.54
CA LEU A 34 -7.99 12.55 2.98
C LEU A 34 -7.70 13.89 3.67
N SER A 35 -8.73 14.61 4.12
CA SER A 35 -8.56 15.85 4.90
C SER A 35 -8.01 15.65 6.31
N LEU A 36 -8.05 14.42 6.83
CA LEU A 36 -7.49 14.07 8.14
C LEU A 36 -5.97 13.81 8.08
N ILE A 37 -5.41 13.59 6.89
CA ILE A 37 -4.01 13.18 6.70
C ILE A 37 -3.16 14.33 6.11
N ILE A 38 -3.76 15.30 5.41
CA ILE A 38 -3.03 16.36 4.70
C ILE A 38 -3.55 17.75 5.12
N PRO A 39 -2.78 18.55 5.89
CA PRO A 39 -3.28 19.79 6.50
C PRO A 39 -3.43 20.98 5.54
N SER A 40 -2.93 20.91 4.30
CA SER A 40 -3.03 22.03 3.35
C SER A 40 -3.97 21.72 2.17
N LYS A 41 -5.02 22.55 2.05
CA LYS A 41 -6.06 22.50 1.00
C LYS A 41 -5.52 22.45 -0.45
N PRO A 42 -4.45 23.15 -0.86
CA PRO A 42 -3.98 23.10 -2.24
C PRO A 42 -3.29 21.77 -2.61
N LEU A 43 -2.59 21.12 -1.67
CA LEU A 43 -1.95 19.82 -1.91
C LEU A 43 -2.99 18.69 -2.02
N ALA A 44 -4.06 18.75 -1.23
CA ALA A 44 -5.15 17.78 -1.28
C ALA A 44 -5.87 17.77 -2.65
N LEU A 45 -6.08 18.95 -3.27
CA LEU A 45 -6.74 19.07 -4.57
C LEU A 45 -5.86 18.50 -5.71
N CYS A 46 -4.56 18.82 -5.70
CA CYS A 46 -3.62 18.31 -6.71
C CYS A 46 -3.47 16.79 -6.61
N LEU A 47 -3.40 16.25 -5.38
CA LEU A 47 -3.36 14.81 -5.15
C LEU A 47 -4.66 14.14 -5.61
N LYS A 48 -5.83 14.72 -5.33
CA LYS A 48 -7.14 14.21 -5.77
C LYS A 48 -7.24 14.12 -7.30
N MET A 49 -6.80 15.15 -8.03
CA MET A 49 -6.80 15.14 -9.50
C MET A 49 -5.84 14.10 -10.09
N ARG A 50 -4.66 13.90 -9.49
CA ARG A 50 -3.70 12.87 -9.93
C ARG A 50 -4.21 11.46 -9.67
N ILE A 51 -4.83 11.23 -8.51
CA ILE A 51 -5.47 9.95 -8.17
C ILE A 51 -6.60 9.65 -9.16
N MET A 52 -7.47 10.62 -9.45
CA MET A 52 -8.63 10.38 -10.33
C MET A 52 -8.22 10.01 -11.76
N ASN A 53 -7.18 10.64 -12.31
CA ASN A 53 -6.68 10.31 -13.65
C ASN A 53 -5.95 8.97 -13.68
N ALA A 54 -5.24 8.60 -12.61
CA ALA A 54 -4.62 7.28 -12.48
C ALA A 54 -5.68 6.17 -12.37
N VAL A 55 -6.73 6.39 -11.56
CA VAL A 55 -7.87 5.46 -11.40
C VAL A 55 -8.57 5.23 -12.74
N LEU A 56 -8.82 6.28 -13.53
CA LEU A 56 -9.50 6.17 -14.82
C LEU A 56 -8.68 5.33 -15.84
N LYS A 57 -7.37 5.54 -15.89
CA LYS A 57 -6.47 4.75 -16.75
C LYS A 57 -6.37 3.28 -16.30
N PHE A 58 -6.35 3.05 -14.99
CA PHE A 58 -6.33 1.70 -14.42
C PHE A 58 -7.63 0.94 -14.68
N ALA A 59 -8.78 1.63 -14.64
CA ALA A 59 -10.09 1.04 -14.90
C ALA A 59 -10.23 0.50 -16.34
N GLY A 60 -9.73 1.24 -17.34
CA GLY A 60 -9.78 0.78 -18.74
C GLY A 60 -8.98 -0.51 -18.99
N VAL A 61 -7.79 -0.61 -18.40
CA VAL A 61 -6.94 -1.83 -18.48
C VAL A 61 -7.59 -2.99 -17.72
N LEU A 62 -8.19 -2.73 -16.56
CA LEU A 62 -8.88 -3.74 -15.76
C LEU A 62 -10.06 -4.36 -16.53
N ILE A 63 -10.86 -3.56 -17.23
CA ILE A 63 -12.01 -4.07 -18.01
C ILE A 63 -11.55 -5.03 -19.12
N VAL A 64 -10.45 -4.73 -19.83
CA VAL A 64 -9.92 -5.62 -20.88
C VAL A 64 -9.40 -6.94 -20.31
N LEU A 65 -8.75 -6.89 -19.14
CA LEU A 65 -8.21 -8.09 -18.46
C LEU A 65 -9.31 -8.98 -17.86
N LEU A 66 -10.46 -8.42 -17.51
CA LEU A 66 -11.61 -9.17 -17.01
C LEU A 66 -12.32 -9.98 -18.09
N ILE A 67 -12.26 -9.54 -19.36
CA ILE A 67 -12.96 -10.20 -20.48
C ILE A 67 -12.14 -11.38 -21.04
N ALA A 68 -10.82 -11.40 -20.83
CA ALA A 68 -9.91 -12.37 -21.45
C ALA A 68 -9.52 -13.56 -20.55
N GLN A 69 -10.23 -13.82 -19.45
CA GLN A 69 -9.83 -14.84 -18.47
C GLN A 69 -10.03 -16.27 -19.02
N PRO A 70 -8.98 -17.09 -19.18
CA PRO A 70 -9.17 -18.53 -19.34
C PRO A 70 -9.76 -19.11 -18.04
N SER A 71 -10.59 -20.15 -18.14
CA SER A 71 -11.35 -20.76 -17.03
C SER A 71 -10.52 -21.31 -15.84
N PHE A 72 -9.19 -21.24 -15.92
CA PHE A 72 -8.25 -21.72 -14.91
C PHE A 72 -7.49 -20.60 -14.18
N ALA A 73 -7.50 -19.37 -14.69
CA ALA A 73 -6.83 -18.26 -14.06
C ALA A 73 -7.71 -17.64 -12.97
N VAL A 74 -7.10 -17.33 -11.82
CA VAL A 74 -7.78 -16.64 -10.71
C VAL A 74 -7.09 -15.30 -10.49
N MET A 75 -7.89 -14.26 -10.30
CA MET A 75 -7.40 -12.92 -9.99
C MET A 75 -7.59 -12.63 -8.50
N GLU A 76 -6.66 -11.88 -7.91
CA GLU A 76 -6.76 -11.40 -6.53
C GLU A 76 -6.56 -9.89 -6.51
N LEU A 77 -7.60 -9.15 -6.13
CA LEU A 77 -7.49 -7.72 -5.85
C LEU A 77 -7.20 -7.54 -4.35
N GLY A 78 -6.15 -6.77 -4.04
CA GLY A 78 -5.71 -6.51 -2.68
C GLY A 78 -5.64 -5.03 -2.37
N ALA A 79 -5.91 -4.67 -1.12
CA ALA A 79 -5.70 -3.34 -0.56
C ALA A 79 -5.05 -3.48 0.81
N THR A 80 -3.90 -2.84 1.01
CA THR A 80 -3.18 -2.85 2.28
C THR A 80 -2.78 -1.45 2.71
N ALA A 81 -2.66 -1.24 4.01
CA ALA A 81 -2.20 0.02 4.58
C ALA A 81 -1.06 -0.23 5.57
N ASN A 82 -0.24 0.79 5.75
CA ASN A 82 0.83 0.87 6.74
C ASN A 82 0.70 2.19 7.48
N TYR A 83 0.86 2.14 8.79
CA TYR A 83 1.00 3.33 9.64
C TYR A 83 2.11 3.06 10.66
N ARG A 84 3.13 3.92 10.66
CA ARG A 84 4.26 3.86 11.59
C ARG A 84 4.45 5.24 12.19
N LYS A 85 4.43 5.32 13.52
CA LYS A 85 4.81 6.52 14.26
C LYS A 85 5.90 6.16 15.27
N SER A 86 6.99 6.90 15.24
CA SER A 86 8.13 6.78 16.15
C SER A 86 8.34 8.13 16.79
N ILE A 87 8.18 8.21 18.11
CA ILE A 87 8.37 9.44 18.88
C ILE A 87 9.65 9.26 19.68
N ILE A 88 10.59 10.19 19.52
CA ILE A 88 11.82 10.26 20.32
C ILE A 88 11.56 11.24 21.47
N ASP A 89 11.04 12.42 21.15
CA ASP A 89 10.56 13.42 22.11
C ASP A 89 9.44 14.28 21.47
N ASP A 90 8.93 15.28 22.21
CA ASP A 90 7.82 16.15 21.77
C ASP A 90 8.11 16.92 20.46
N ASN A 91 9.38 17.16 20.15
CA ASN A 91 9.83 17.90 18.97
C ASN A 91 10.41 16.98 17.88
N ASN A 92 10.87 15.79 18.26
CA ASN A 92 11.55 14.82 17.42
C ASN A 92 10.69 13.58 17.21
N TYR A 93 10.07 13.49 16.04
CA TYR A 93 9.25 12.35 15.67
C TYR A 93 9.34 12.03 14.19
N GLN A 94 9.07 10.77 13.87
CA GLN A 94 8.92 10.27 12.52
C GLN A 94 7.55 9.60 12.39
N GLU A 95 6.78 10.04 11.42
CA GLU A 95 5.47 9.49 11.09
C GLU A 95 5.45 9.10 9.62
N SER A 96 4.97 7.91 9.30
CA SER A 96 4.83 7.44 7.93
C SER A 96 3.51 6.69 7.77
N SER A 97 2.82 6.99 6.68
CA SER A 97 1.59 6.31 6.29
C SER A 97 1.61 6.00 4.80
N SER A 98 1.09 4.84 4.42
CA SER A 98 0.97 4.47 3.01
C SER A 98 -0.19 3.52 2.78
N VAL A 99 -0.76 3.59 1.59
CA VAL A 99 -1.80 2.68 1.11
C VAL A 99 -1.31 2.04 -0.18
N THR A 100 -1.52 0.74 -0.31
CA THR A 100 -1.12 -0.06 -1.47
C THR A 100 -2.33 -0.78 -2.05
N GLY A 101 -2.59 -0.59 -3.34
CA GLY A 101 -3.46 -1.45 -4.11
C GLY A 101 -2.64 -2.49 -4.87
N SER A 102 -3.12 -3.72 -4.98
CA SER A 102 -2.44 -4.79 -5.72
C SER A 102 -3.42 -5.61 -6.56
N LEU A 103 -2.98 -6.07 -7.72
CA LEU A 103 -3.69 -7.02 -8.57
C LEU A 103 -2.78 -8.21 -8.83
N SER A 104 -3.19 -9.40 -8.41
CA SER A 104 -2.42 -10.64 -8.60
C SER A 104 -3.09 -11.55 -9.60
N TYR A 105 -2.31 -12.13 -10.49
CA TYR A 105 -2.73 -13.13 -11.46
C TYR A 105 -2.12 -14.47 -11.11
N TYR A 106 -2.94 -15.45 -10.72
CA TYR A 106 -2.52 -16.81 -10.41
C TYR A 106 -2.48 -17.65 -11.68
N PHE A 107 -1.27 -18.04 -12.07
CA PHE A 107 -1.03 -18.95 -13.19
C PHE A 107 -0.77 -20.39 -12.74
N TRP A 108 -0.49 -20.59 -11.44
CA TRP A 108 -0.52 -21.88 -10.76
C TRP A 108 -1.17 -21.74 -9.39
N GLU A 109 -1.49 -22.88 -8.75
CA GLU A 109 -2.14 -22.91 -7.43
C GLU A 109 -1.33 -22.18 -6.35
N MET A 110 -0.01 -22.17 -6.49
CA MET A 110 0.94 -21.60 -5.51
C MET A 110 1.74 -20.42 -6.06
N SER A 111 1.49 -19.97 -7.30
CA SER A 111 2.32 -18.96 -7.96
C SER A 111 1.49 -17.91 -8.68
N ALA A 112 1.84 -16.65 -8.44
CA ALA A 112 1.18 -15.50 -9.03
C ALA A 112 2.17 -14.40 -9.43
N ILE A 113 1.75 -13.55 -10.37
CA ILE A 113 2.39 -12.27 -10.65
C ILE A 113 1.52 -11.18 -10.02
N GLU A 114 2.10 -10.33 -9.17
CA GLU A 114 1.42 -9.23 -8.47
C GLU A 114 1.91 -7.88 -9.02
N LEU A 115 0.98 -7.09 -9.57
CA LEU A 115 1.19 -5.67 -9.86
C LEU A 115 0.73 -4.86 -8.65
N SER A 116 1.58 -3.98 -8.13
CA SER A 116 1.25 -3.17 -6.95
C SER A 116 1.48 -1.67 -7.18
N TYR A 117 0.65 -0.83 -6.57
CA TYR A 117 0.81 0.61 -6.53
C TYR A 117 0.65 1.11 -5.10
N THR A 118 1.74 1.66 -4.55
CA THR A 118 1.79 2.25 -3.21
C THR A 118 1.84 3.77 -3.33
N GLN A 119 1.01 4.46 -2.57
CA GLN A 119 1.10 5.91 -2.36
C GLN A 119 1.28 6.15 -0.85
N GLY A 120 2.24 6.99 -0.48
CA GLY A 120 2.47 7.30 0.93
C GLY A 120 3.11 8.65 1.17
N ALA A 121 3.15 9.01 2.44
CA ALA A 121 3.85 10.17 2.96
C ALA A 121 4.63 9.79 4.22
N SER A 122 5.75 10.47 4.43
CA SER A 122 6.55 10.40 5.64
C SER A 122 6.86 11.81 6.09
N ARG A 123 6.75 12.06 7.39
CA ARG A 123 7.08 13.32 8.03
C ARG A 123 8.10 13.06 9.11
N VAL A 124 9.21 13.78 9.06
CA VAL A 124 10.25 13.74 10.08
C VAL A 124 10.38 15.14 10.64
N SER A 125 10.21 15.27 11.95
CA SER A 125 10.41 16.50 12.69
C SER A 125 11.72 16.39 13.46
N ILE A 126 12.60 17.37 13.30
CA ILE A 126 13.91 17.41 13.95
C ILE A 126 14.09 18.78 14.63
N LYS A 127 14.47 18.75 15.89
CA LYS A 127 14.91 19.91 16.69
C LYS A 127 16.13 19.50 17.50
N ALA A 128 17.29 20.08 17.19
CA ALA A 128 18.57 19.68 17.76
C ALA A 128 18.78 20.22 19.19
N ALA A 129 18.42 21.48 19.45
CA ALA A 129 18.39 22.08 20.79
C ALA A 129 17.10 22.89 21.01
N SER A 130 16.78 23.22 22.28
CA SER A 130 15.56 23.98 22.63
C SER A 130 15.44 25.34 21.92
N ASN A 131 16.57 25.96 21.59
CA ASN A 131 16.65 27.27 20.93
C ASN A 131 16.82 27.18 19.40
N ASP A 132 17.02 25.98 18.84
CA ASP A 132 17.18 25.83 17.40
C ASP A 132 15.83 25.82 16.67
N PRO A 133 15.76 26.38 15.45
CA PRO A 133 14.54 26.37 14.66
C PRO A 133 14.17 24.93 14.30
N ARG A 134 12.88 24.60 14.44
CA ARG A 134 12.38 23.29 14.09
C ARG A 134 12.48 23.06 12.57
N THR A 135 13.01 21.90 12.18
CA THR A 135 13.03 21.46 10.79
C THR A 135 12.03 20.32 10.60
N ILE A 136 11.13 20.45 9.64
CA ILE A 136 10.19 19.42 9.23
C ILE A 136 10.54 19.00 7.80
N ILE A 137 10.79 17.71 7.62
CA ILE A 137 11.02 17.09 6.31
C ILE A 137 9.78 16.27 5.97
N THR A 138 9.10 16.65 4.90
CA THR A 138 7.94 15.92 4.38
C THR A 138 8.35 15.22 3.08
N SER A 139 8.29 13.90 3.08
CA SER A 139 8.57 13.05 1.93
C SER A 139 7.27 12.45 1.39
N ILE A 140 6.92 12.76 0.15
CA ILE A 140 5.81 12.11 -0.56
C ILE A 140 6.42 11.08 -1.50
N PHE A 141 5.93 9.85 -1.46
CA PHE A 141 6.44 8.78 -2.31
C PHE A 141 5.33 8.00 -3.01
N SER A 142 5.66 7.52 -4.20
CA SER A 142 4.85 6.57 -4.96
C SER A 142 5.75 5.43 -5.43
N LEU A 143 5.25 4.20 -5.33
CA LEU A 143 6.00 2.99 -5.64
C LEU A 143 5.12 2.06 -6.49
N THR A 144 5.56 1.76 -7.71
CA THR A 144 4.89 0.84 -8.63
C THR A 144 5.70 -0.44 -8.72
N GLY A 145 5.17 -1.57 -8.24
CA GLY A 145 5.87 -2.85 -8.15
C GLY A 145 5.34 -3.90 -9.12
N LEU A 146 6.23 -4.78 -9.57
CA LEU A 146 5.91 -6.03 -10.25
C LEU A 146 6.66 -7.16 -9.54
N ASP A 147 5.92 -8.00 -8.82
CA ASP A 147 6.46 -9.03 -7.96
C ASP A 147 5.97 -10.43 -8.37
N PHE A 148 6.87 -11.42 -8.32
CA PHE A 148 6.50 -12.82 -8.31
C PHE A 148 6.13 -13.22 -6.87
N VAL A 149 4.96 -13.82 -6.70
CA VAL A 149 4.43 -14.26 -5.41
C VAL A 149 4.39 -15.78 -5.39
N PHE A 150 5.01 -16.38 -4.38
CA PHE A 150 4.96 -17.82 -4.13
C PHE A 150 4.27 -18.08 -2.79
N THR A 151 3.19 -18.86 -2.78
CA THR A 151 2.47 -19.28 -1.57
C THR A 151 2.89 -20.68 -1.16
N PHE A 152 3.15 -20.89 0.13
CA PHE A 152 3.52 -22.21 0.67
C PHE A 152 2.31 -23.12 0.96
N ALA A 153 1.11 -22.60 0.73
CA ALA A 153 -0.14 -23.35 0.85
C ALA A 153 -0.99 -23.13 -0.39
N GLY A 154 -1.84 -24.11 -0.70
CA GLY A 154 -2.76 -24.06 -1.83
C GLY A 154 -3.77 -22.92 -1.67
N LYS A 155 -4.31 -22.47 -2.80
CA LYS A 155 -5.24 -21.33 -2.85
C LYS A 155 -6.52 -21.52 -2.05
N ASP A 156 -6.84 -22.74 -1.58
CA ASP A 156 -8.03 -23.02 -0.76
C ASP A 156 -7.72 -23.14 0.75
N SER A 157 -6.44 -23.17 1.15
CA SER A 157 -6.03 -23.29 2.56
C SER A 157 -6.35 -22.04 3.41
N VAL A 158 -6.86 -22.23 4.63
CA VAL A 158 -7.23 -21.14 5.57
C VAL A 158 -6.04 -20.22 5.88
N PHE A 159 -4.85 -20.78 6.04
CA PHE A 159 -3.62 -20.02 6.31
C PHE A 159 -2.65 -20.20 5.15
N GLN A 160 -2.23 -19.11 4.53
CA GLN A 160 -1.36 -19.10 3.35
C GLN A 160 -0.15 -18.21 3.57
N PRO A 161 0.96 -18.74 4.11
CA PRO A 161 2.25 -18.08 4.09
C PRO A 161 2.68 -17.83 2.64
N TYR A 162 3.32 -16.70 2.38
CA TYR A 162 3.84 -16.37 1.05
C TYR A 162 5.15 -15.58 1.12
N VAL A 163 5.91 -15.67 0.05
CA VAL A 163 7.06 -14.79 -0.24
C VAL A 163 6.82 -14.04 -1.54
N LYS A 164 7.43 -12.87 -1.67
CA LYS A 164 7.41 -12.01 -2.85
C LYS A 164 8.83 -11.65 -3.25
N LEU A 165 9.12 -11.67 -4.53
CA LEU A 165 10.39 -11.24 -5.10
C LEU A 165 10.14 -10.51 -6.42
N GLY A 166 10.73 -9.33 -6.60
CA GLY A 166 10.44 -8.53 -7.78
C GLY A 166 11.26 -7.27 -7.88
N GLY A 167 10.67 -6.28 -8.56
CA GLY A 167 11.22 -4.95 -8.65
C GLY A 167 10.13 -3.89 -8.59
N ALA A 168 10.52 -2.70 -8.13
CA ALA A 168 9.64 -1.55 -8.03
C ALA A 168 10.27 -0.30 -8.63
N TYR A 169 9.44 0.53 -9.25
CA TYR A 169 9.79 1.88 -9.65
C TYR A 169 9.35 2.86 -8.57
N ILE A 170 10.31 3.55 -7.96
CA ILE A 170 10.09 4.52 -6.89
C ILE A 170 10.18 5.92 -7.44
N LYS A 171 9.28 6.79 -6.99
CA LYS A 171 9.39 8.24 -7.13
C LYS A 171 9.17 8.89 -5.77
N LYS A 172 10.13 9.70 -5.32
CA LYS A 172 10.14 10.39 -4.04
C LYS A 172 10.35 11.89 -4.26
N GLU A 173 9.53 12.68 -3.61
CA GLU A 173 9.58 14.15 -3.59
C GLU A 173 9.72 14.57 -2.12
N ASN A 174 10.75 15.37 -1.81
CA ASN A 174 11.03 15.79 -0.44
C ASN A 174 10.87 17.30 -0.32
N PHE A 175 10.21 17.75 0.73
CA PHE A 175 10.00 19.16 1.06
C PHE A 175 10.62 19.43 2.42
N ARG A 176 11.40 20.50 2.52
CA ARG A 176 12.02 20.95 3.75
C ARG A 176 11.38 22.25 4.19
N GLU A 177 10.83 22.23 5.39
CA GLU A 177 10.27 23.39 6.09
C GLU A 177 11.15 23.68 7.29
N GLN A 178 11.63 24.90 7.41
CA GLN A 178 12.37 25.35 8.58
C GLN A 178 11.61 26.52 9.19
N GLU A 179 11.47 26.50 10.51
CA GLU A 179 10.76 27.55 11.24
C GLU A 179 11.32 28.93 10.90
N GLY A 180 10.44 29.85 10.48
CA GLY A 180 10.81 31.19 10.03
C GLY A 180 11.28 31.32 8.58
N LEU A 181 11.38 30.22 7.81
CA LEU A 181 11.79 30.22 6.40
C LEU A 181 10.72 29.62 5.48
N ALA A 182 10.78 29.97 4.19
CA ALA A 182 9.92 29.39 3.17
C ALA A 182 10.23 27.91 2.92
N THR A 183 9.20 27.12 2.59
CA THR A 183 9.34 25.71 2.20
C THR A 183 10.22 25.58 0.95
N SER A 184 11.25 24.74 1.02
CA SER A 184 12.12 24.42 -0.11
C SER A 184 11.88 23.00 -0.61
N ALA A 185 11.72 22.83 -1.92
CA ALA A 185 11.66 21.52 -2.55
C ALA A 185 13.09 20.98 -2.73
N LEU A 186 13.35 19.79 -2.22
CA LEU A 186 14.60 19.07 -2.46
C LEU A 186 14.51 18.29 -3.78
N PRO A 187 15.66 17.94 -4.39
CA PRO A 187 15.68 17.16 -5.63
C PRO A 187 14.85 15.87 -5.52
N SER A 188 13.97 15.64 -6.49
CA SER A 188 13.20 14.40 -6.57
C SER A 188 14.12 13.24 -6.92
N GLN A 189 13.94 12.12 -6.22
CA GLN A 189 14.65 10.87 -6.45
C GLN A 189 13.70 9.89 -7.15
N LYS A 190 14.18 9.23 -8.22
CA LYS A 190 13.41 8.22 -8.95
C LYS A 190 14.32 7.12 -9.45
N GLY A 191 13.82 5.89 -9.50
CA GLY A 191 14.60 4.74 -9.98
C GLY A 191 13.87 3.41 -9.87
N VAL A 192 14.39 2.40 -10.57
CA VAL A 192 13.98 1.00 -10.43
C VAL A 192 14.84 0.36 -9.36
N VAL A 193 14.23 -0.41 -8.49
CA VAL A 193 14.88 -1.04 -7.34
C VAL A 193 14.40 -2.48 -7.17
N PRO A 194 15.23 -3.42 -6.71
CA PRO A 194 14.77 -4.73 -6.29
C PRO A 194 13.85 -4.65 -5.07
N SER A 195 12.85 -5.53 -5.02
CA SER A 195 11.91 -5.71 -3.91
C SER A 195 11.85 -7.18 -3.47
N ALA A 196 11.69 -7.38 -2.17
CA ALA A 196 11.44 -8.68 -1.57
C ALA A 196 10.47 -8.54 -0.41
N GLY A 197 9.61 -9.53 -0.18
CA GLY A 197 8.62 -9.47 0.90
C GLY A 197 8.25 -10.84 1.42
N ILE A 198 7.77 -10.87 2.66
CA ILE A 198 7.20 -12.07 3.28
C ILE A 198 5.87 -11.70 3.93
N GLY A 199 4.94 -12.62 3.97
CA GLY A 199 3.67 -12.39 4.63
C GLY A 199 2.83 -13.64 4.73
N PHE A 200 1.60 -13.44 5.15
CA PHE A 200 0.60 -14.49 5.21
C PHE A 200 -0.78 -13.93 4.87
N LYS A 201 -1.65 -14.82 4.39
CA LYS A 201 -3.07 -14.57 4.23
C LYS A 201 -3.87 -15.49 5.14
N ILE A 202 -4.92 -14.96 5.74
CA ILE A 202 -5.95 -15.74 6.45
C ILE A 202 -7.24 -15.64 5.64
N ARG A 203 -7.69 -16.76 5.08
CA ARG A 203 -8.95 -16.84 4.35
C ARG A 203 -10.11 -16.82 5.33
N LEU A 204 -11.06 -15.94 5.09
CA LEU A 204 -12.31 -15.85 5.85
C LEU A 204 -13.47 -16.48 5.10
N THR A 205 -13.50 -16.33 3.77
CA THR A 205 -14.48 -16.96 2.86
C THR A 205 -13.77 -17.41 1.58
N GLU A 206 -14.44 -18.15 0.69
CA GLU A 206 -13.84 -18.56 -0.60
C GLU A 206 -13.25 -17.38 -1.39
N ALA A 207 -13.89 -16.21 -1.31
CA ALA A 207 -13.43 -15.00 -2.00
C ALA A 207 -12.61 -14.05 -1.11
N PHE A 208 -12.83 -13.98 0.19
CA PHE A 208 -12.30 -12.90 1.04
C PHE A 208 -11.19 -13.38 1.98
N SER A 209 -10.10 -12.62 2.06
CA SER A 209 -8.96 -12.90 2.94
C SER A 209 -8.43 -11.63 3.61
N ILE A 210 -7.84 -11.78 4.80
CA ILE A 210 -7.00 -10.78 5.45
C ILE A 210 -5.55 -11.07 5.06
N LYS A 211 -4.77 -10.01 4.74
CA LYS A 211 -3.36 -10.10 4.34
C LYS A 211 -2.51 -9.28 5.30
N ALA A 212 -1.42 -9.86 5.78
CA ALA A 212 -0.41 -9.15 6.56
C ALA A 212 0.99 -9.54 6.07
N GLY A 213 1.93 -8.60 6.09
CA GLY A 213 3.29 -8.88 5.63
C GLY A 213 4.26 -7.73 5.86
N VAL A 214 5.52 -7.98 5.52
CA VAL A 214 6.59 -7.00 5.50
C VAL A 214 7.22 -7.04 4.12
N ASP A 215 7.26 -5.89 3.46
CA ASP A 215 7.94 -5.71 2.18
C ASP A 215 9.19 -4.86 2.41
N ALA A 216 10.29 -5.21 1.75
CA ALA A 216 11.56 -4.51 1.78
C ALA A 216 12.03 -4.18 0.35
N TRP A 217 12.65 -3.03 0.17
CA TRP A 217 13.20 -2.58 -1.10
C TRP A 217 14.42 -1.70 -0.85
N THR A 218 15.29 -1.60 -1.86
CA THR A 218 16.40 -0.65 -1.78
C THR A 218 15.92 0.74 -2.19
N SER A 219 16.40 1.80 -1.57
CA SER A 219 16.15 3.17 -2.01
C SER A 219 17.22 3.62 -3.00
N PRO A 220 16.85 4.26 -4.14
CA PRO A 220 17.83 4.81 -5.04
C PRO A 220 18.46 6.03 -4.38
N LEU A 221 19.73 5.92 -4.01
CA LEU A 221 20.50 7.08 -3.58
C LEU A 221 20.98 7.86 -4.82
N GLY A 222 20.90 9.19 -4.71
CA GLY A 222 21.04 10.08 -5.84
C GLY A 222 22.49 10.47 -6.12
N LYS A 223 23.04 9.88 -7.18
CA LYS A 223 24.34 10.17 -7.84
C LYS A 223 25.55 9.57 -7.12
N LYS A 224 26.56 9.22 -7.93
CA LYS A 224 27.91 8.94 -7.44
C LYS A 224 28.37 10.11 -6.57
N ASN A 225 29.04 9.79 -5.48
CA ASN A 225 29.74 10.79 -4.68
C ASN A 225 30.72 11.57 -5.59
N PRO A 226 31.07 12.82 -5.23
CA PRO A 226 32.06 13.62 -5.98
C PRO A 226 33.43 12.92 -6.15
N ASP A 227 33.71 11.91 -5.34
CA ASP A 227 34.91 11.05 -5.36
C ASP A 227 34.81 9.83 -6.29
N GLY A 228 33.69 9.66 -7.00
CA GLY A 228 33.44 8.54 -7.91
C GLY A 228 32.95 7.25 -7.25
N THR A 229 32.78 7.22 -5.92
CA THR A 229 32.27 6.06 -5.18
C THR A 229 30.75 5.92 -5.33
N GLU A 230 30.28 4.67 -5.34
CA GLU A 230 28.84 4.38 -5.36
C GLU A 230 28.23 4.72 -3.99
N GLU A 231 27.11 5.43 -4.02
CA GLU A 231 26.41 5.87 -2.81
C GLU A 231 25.81 4.65 -2.08
N LYS A 232 25.88 4.63 -0.74
CA LYS A 232 25.47 3.47 0.08
C LYS A 232 24.00 3.08 -0.14
N VAL A 233 23.74 1.93 -0.74
CA VAL A 233 22.37 1.43 -0.90
C VAL A 233 21.68 1.30 0.48
N THR A 234 20.60 2.04 0.70
CA THR A 234 19.78 1.94 1.92
C THR A 234 18.64 0.96 1.68
N ILE A 235 18.36 0.09 2.66
CA ILE A 235 17.22 -0.84 2.62
C ILE A 235 16.08 -0.23 3.44
N ASP A 236 14.95 0.00 2.80
CA ASP A 236 13.70 0.40 3.43
C ASP A 236 12.80 -0.82 3.62
N TYR A 237 11.97 -0.80 4.67
CA TYR A 237 10.99 -1.84 4.95
C TYR A 237 9.66 -1.24 5.44
N ALA A 238 8.56 -1.91 5.12
CA ALA A 238 7.22 -1.54 5.55
C ALA A 238 6.39 -2.77 5.94
N GLY A 239 5.88 -2.75 7.18
CA GLY A 239 4.82 -3.68 7.60
C GLY A 239 3.48 -3.23 7.01
N ARG A 240 2.66 -4.18 6.56
CA ARG A 240 1.39 -3.90 5.87
C ARG A 240 0.32 -4.85 6.39
N VAL A 241 -0.88 -4.31 6.56
CA VAL A 241 -2.08 -5.08 6.89
C VAL A 241 -3.21 -4.63 5.98
N GLY A 242 -4.05 -5.57 5.55
CA GLY A 242 -5.21 -5.25 4.73
C GLY A 242 -6.01 -6.47 4.34
N PHE A 243 -6.67 -6.37 3.18
CA PHE A 243 -7.62 -7.35 2.70
C PHE A 243 -7.33 -7.73 1.26
N SER A 244 -7.79 -8.90 0.86
CA SER A 244 -7.83 -9.30 -0.53
C SER A 244 -9.09 -10.06 -0.90
N TRP A 245 -9.44 -9.97 -2.18
CA TRP A 245 -10.63 -10.52 -2.79
C TRP A 245 -10.27 -11.32 -4.04
N PHE A 246 -10.59 -12.61 -4.04
CA PHE A 246 -10.45 -13.51 -5.17
C PHE A 246 -11.69 -13.46 -6.07
N PHE A 247 -11.49 -13.45 -7.38
CA PHE A 247 -12.55 -13.53 -8.38
C PHE A 247 -12.04 -14.15 -9.69
#